data_AF-A0A8H5UPX4-F1
#
_entry.id   AF-A0A8H5UPX4-F1
#
_cell.length_a   1.000
_cell.length_b   1.000
_cell.length_c   1.000
_cell.angle_alpha   90.00
_cell.angle_beta   90.00
_cell.angle_gamma   90.00
#
_symmetry.space_group_name_H-M   'P 1'
#
loop_
_entity.id
_entity.type
_entity.pdbx_description
1 polymer ?
#
loop_
_entity_poly.entity_id
_entity_poly.type
_entity_poly.pdbx_seq_one_letter_code
_entity_poly.pdbx_strand_id
1 'polypeptide(L)'
;MAGPRFDDPVYGSNVVTGISATGNAHQTFNFNQRFEARPFFLFPYERNEDFVPRTDISSKLEELLPKNSDDFRSAALWGLGGSGKTQIALDFAYNRYSKRQCSVFWVHADSGATFAQDYGSIASVLGTNTQGSEHELLQSVRHKIESLPRWLLIIDNADELSLFSVGSTVRNTRRIMHYIPKGPNGTILWISRNEAIVGSLVGVRRGITVPRMTSDESKTLLELTMPQSISDDDLDDAVLLLEELQFLPLAISQAGAYMRRTDTTVSQYIDGFKEEATRWPMLKEPEFDRYRLHNGSNSILETWNPSIHHLNQENKMAYKILHFLAYVDNQTITEQVLDAAAAYGETKPTEVIFESKKRESIRRLKNFSFLIEHSLGDNGRTYEIHKLVKDAIRHNLRNKSILDGCANNTKKDSRCLGVCIKRRFRNNGSSKAVTRQGEDYFASAAAAVVASAYPHKTRLKPA
;
A
#
# COMPACT_ATOMS: atom_id res chain seq x y z
N MET A 1 -38.76 -57.12 35.56
CA MET A 1 -37.29 -57.07 35.58
C MET A 1 -36.86 -55.78 34.90
N ALA A 2 -36.32 -54.85 35.67
CA ALA A 2 -35.73 -53.62 35.15
C ALA A 2 -34.25 -53.89 34.85
N GLY A 3 -33.81 -53.64 33.61
CA GLY A 3 -32.39 -53.62 33.23
C GLY A 3 -31.81 -52.21 33.39
N PRO A 4 -30.50 -52.06 33.62
CA PRO A 4 -29.91 -50.75 33.87
C PRO A 4 -29.88 -49.91 32.59
N ARG A 5 -30.35 -48.66 32.69
CA ARG A 5 -30.08 -47.60 31.70
C ARG A 5 -28.82 -46.86 32.16
N PHE A 6 -27.84 -46.80 31.26
CA PHE A 6 -26.66 -45.94 31.39
C PHE A 6 -26.99 -44.58 30.79
N ASP A 7 -27.09 -43.55 31.63
CA ASP A 7 -27.02 -42.15 31.23
C ASP A 7 -25.61 -41.64 31.58
N ASP A 8 -24.76 -41.44 30.56
CA ASP A 8 -23.86 -40.27 30.36
C ASP A 8 -22.77 -40.50 29.28
N PRO A 9 -22.24 -39.42 28.65
CA PRO A 9 -21.57 -39.48 27.34
C PRO A 9 -20.05 -39.63 27.45
N VAL A 10 -19.47 -40.46 26.58
CA VAL A 10 -18.01 -40.50 26.37
C VAL A 10 -17.69 -40.00 24.97
N TYR A 11 -17.17 -38.78 24.90
CA TYR A 11 -16.53 -38.22 23.71
C TYR A 11 -15.24 -38.97 23.40
N GLY A 12 -15.08 -39.34 22.13
CA GLY A 12 -14.10 -40.31 21.64
C GLY A 12 -12.64 -39.99 21.99
N SER A 13 -12.02 -40.91 22.72
CA SER A 13 -10.63 -41.28 22.53
C SER A 13 -10.57 -42.36 21.44
N ASN A 14 -9.64 -42.22 20.50
CA ASN A 14 -9.46 -43.18 19.41
C ASN A 14 -9.19 -44.60 19.97
N VAL A 15 -10.21 -45.45 19.94
CA VAL A 15 -10.08 -46.88 20.19
C VAL A 15 -9.46 -47.51 18.95
N VAL A 16 -8.18 -47.89 19.02
CA VAL A 16 -7.61 -48.84 18.06
C VAL A 16 -8.15 -50.21 18.43
N THR A 17 -9.14 -50.70 17.70
CA THR A 17 -9.62 -52.07 17.83
C THR A 17 -8.70 -53.02 17.05
N GLY A 18 -8.17 -54.00 17.76
CA GLY A 18 -7.82 -55.31 17.21
C GLY A 18 -6.42 -55.49 16.65
N ILE A 19 -5.48 -55.93 17.50
CA ILE A 19 -4.44 -56.90 17.09
C ILE A 19 -4.30 -57.91 18.24
N SER A 20 -4.74 -59.15 17.99
CA SER A 20 -4.32 -60.30 18.78
C SER A 20 -2.97 -60.76 18.26
N ALA A 21 -1.95 -60.78 19.11
CA ALA A 21 -0.66 -61.40 18.81
C ALA A 21 -0.24 -62.26 20.00
N THR A 22 -0.38 -63.57 19.85
CA THR A 22 0.30 -64.57 20.69
C THR A 22 1.75 -64.69 20.21
N GLY A 23 2.69 -64.17 20.98
CA GLY A 23 4.12 -64.39 20.74
C GLY A 23 5.01 -63.37 21.45
N ASN A 24 5.97 -63.86 22.23
CA ASN A 24 6.99 -63.04 22.89
C ASN A 24 7.87 -62.34 21.85
N ALA A 25 7.51 -61.10 21.51
CA ALA A 25 8.39 -60.17 20.84
C ALA A 25 8.52 -58.92 21.72
N HIS A 26 9.71 -58.69 22.27
CA HIS A 26 10.05 -57.41 22.87
C HIS A 26 10.01 -56.34 21.77
N GLN A 27 8.90 -55.62 21.65
CA GLN A 27 8.85 -54.38 20.88
C GLN A 27 9.40 -53.25 21.75
N THR A 28 10.64 -52.86 21.47
CA THR A 28 11.17 -51.57 21.90
C THR A 28 10.39 -50.46 21.20
N PHE A 29 9.48 -49.81 21.93
CA PHE A 29 8.83 -48.58 21.47
C PHE A 29 9.88 -47.47 21.39
N ASN A 30 10.30 -47.14 20.18
CA ASN A 30 11.18 -46.03 19.91
C ASN A 30 10.36 -44.73 20.04
N PHE A 31 10.31 -44.15 21.25
CA PHE A 31 9.66 -42.85 21.52
C PHE A 31 10.37 -41.65 20.87
N ASN A 32 11.41 -41.89 20.07
CA ASN A 32 12.16 -40.87 19.32
C ASN A 32 11.61 -40.59 17.91
N GLN A 33 10.35 -40.92 17.63
CA GLN A 33 9.66 -40.24 16.53
C GLN A 33 9.36 -38.81 16.99
N ARG A 34 10.30 -37.89 16.72
CA ARG A 34 9.93 -36.48 16.53
C ARG A 34 8.82 -36.50 15.49
N PHE A 35 7.58 -36.31 15.90
CA PHE A 35 6.54 -35.89 14.98
C PHE A 35 7.03 -34.55 14.42
N GLU A 36 7.69 -34.59 13.26
CA GLU A 36 7.97 -33.38 12.50
C GLU A 36 6.61 -32.77 12.17
N ALA A 37 6.20 -31.80 12.99
CA ALA A 37 4.98 -31.05 12.76
C ALA A 37 5.11 -30.45 11.35
N ARG A 38 4.30 -30.96 10.42
CA ARG A 38 4.28 -30.42 9.05
C ARG A 38 4.03 -28.92 9.16
N PRO A 39 4.82 -28.07 8.48
CA PRO A 39 4.61 -26.64 8.55
C PRO A 39 3.24 -26.28 7.99
N PHE A 40 2.61 -25.32 8.65
CA PHE A 40 1.33 -24.76 8.23
C PHE A 40 1.54 -23.70 7.18
N PHE A 41 0.57 -23.60 6.29
CA PHE A 41 0.70 -22.75 5.14
C PHE A 41 -0.66 -22.18 4.74
N LEU A 42 -0.83 -20.86 4.90
CA LEU A 42 -2.06 -20.13 4.63
C LEU A 42 -1.73 -18.84 3.86
N PHE A 43 -1.80 -18.86 2.53
CA PHE A 43 -1.79 -17.66 1.68
C PHE A 43 -3.23 -17.32 1.28
N PRO A 44 -3.56 -16.02 1.23
CA PRO A 44 -4.74 -15.55 0.50
C PRO A 44 -4.50 -15.50 -1.03
N TYR A 45 -3.27 -15.75 -1.50
CA TYR A 45 -2.84 -15.58 -2.89
C TYR A 45 -2.18 -16.85 -3.44
N GLU A 46 -2.45 -17.17 -4.71
CA GLU A 46 -1.66 -18.15 -5.47
C GLU A 46 -0.27 -17.58 -5.83
N ARG A 47 0.69 -18.47 -6.12
CA ARG A 47 2.01 -18.04 -6.55
C ARG A 47 1.87 -17.32 -7.88
N ASN A 48 2.37 -16.09 -7.92
CA ASN A 48 2.44 -15.34 -9.17
C ASN A 48 3.53 -15.96 -10.08
N GLU A 49 3.09 -16.58 -11.18
CA GLU A 49 3.98 -17.19 -12.17
C GLU A 49 4.61 -16.14 -13.09
N ASP A 50 3.98 -14.97 -13.20
CA ASP A 50 4.41 -13.81 -13.99
C ASP A 50 5.27 -12.83 -13.16
N PHE A 51 5.78 -13.28 -12.00
CA PHE A 51 6.57 -12.45 -11.10
C PHE A 51 7.95 -12.10 -11.71
N VAL A 52 8.21 -10.81 -11.88
CA VAL A 52 9.54 -10.30 -12.26
C VAL A 52 10.42 -10.16 -11.00
N PRO A 53 11.52 -10.92 -10.88
CA PRO A 53 12.37 -10.87 -9.70
C PRO A 53 13.06 -9.52 -9.51
N ARG A 54 13.09 -9.03 -8.27
CA ARG A 54 13.77 -7.79 -7.87
C ARG A 54 14.96 -8.11 -6.98
N THR A 55 16.07 -8.49 -7.60
CA THR A 55 17.21 -9.15 -6.93
C THR A 55 17.78 -8.38 -5.76
N ASP A 56 17.88 -7.06 -5.85
CA ASP A 56 18.43 -6.22 -4.79
C ASP A 56 17.55 -6.24 -3.53
N ILE A 57 16.23 -6.19 -3.73
CA ILE A 57 15.25 -6.23 -2.63
C ILE A 57 15.23 -7.63 -2.02
N SER A 58 15.22 -8.68 -2.84
CA SER A 58 15.23 -10.07 -2.37
C SER A 58 16.51 -10.38 -1.59
N SER A 59 17.66 -9.92 -2.06
CA SER A 59 18.94 -10.08 -1.36
C SER A 59 18.93 -9.36 -0.01
N LYS A 60 18.38 -8.14 0.04
CA LYS A 60 18.26 -7.37 1.29
C LYS A 60 17.30 -8.02 2.27
N LEU A 61 16.21 -8.63 1.80
CA LEU A 61 15.30 -9.41 2.65
C LEU A 61 16.01 -10.62 3.27
N GLU A 62 16.79 -11.36 2.48
CA GLU A 62 17.57 -12.51 2.99
C GLU A 62 18.66 -12.07 3.99
N GLU A 63 19.29 -10.90 3.79
CA GLU A 63 20.22 -10.32 4.77
C GLU A 63 19.52 -9.96 6.09
N LEU A 64 18.37 -9.28 6.02
CA LEU A 64 17.67 -8.82 7.21
C LEU A 64 16.96 -9.95 7.97
N LEU A 65 16.48 -10.97 7.26
CA LEU A 65 15.61 -12.02 7.80
C LEU A 65 16.15 -13.43 7.53
N PRO A 66 17.42 -13.78 7.81
CA PRO A 66 18.06 -14.98 7.28
C PRO A 66 17.30 -16.27 7.62
N LYS A 67 17.26 -17.21 6.67
CA LYS A 67 16.47 -18.46 6.80
C LYS A 67 16.78 -19.23 8.08
N ASN A 68 18.05 -19.27 8.50
CA ASN A 68 18.54 -20.06 9.63
C ASN A 68 18.90 -19.20 10.85
N SER A 69 18.18 -18.10 11.08
CA SER A 69 18.30 -17.34 12.33
C SER A 69 17.67 -18.12 13.48
N ASP A 70 18.40 -18.27 14.58
CA ASP A 70 17.83 -18.78 15.83
C ASP A 70 17.18 -17.65 16.68
N ASP A 71 17.43 -16.38 16.30
CA ASP A 71 16.81 -15.21 16.91
C ASP A 71 15.49 -14.81 16.22
N PHE A 72 14.64 -14.10 16.97
CA PHE A 72 13.53 -13.34 16.41
C PHE A 72 14.02 -12.26 15.44
N ARG A 73 13.47 -12.22 14.22
CA ARG A 73 13.81 -11.22 13.19
C ARG A 73 12.56 -10.53 12.68
N SER A 74 12.66 -9.23 12.46
CA SER A 74 11.56 -8.41 11.94
C SER A 74 12.10 -7.40 10.92
N ALA A 75 11.42 -7.21 9.79
CA ALA A 75 11.78 -6.21 8.77
C ALA A 75 10.52 -5.68 8.08
N ALA A 76 10.62 -4.53 7.43
CA ALA A 76 9.49 -3.92 6.73
C ALA A 76 9.81 -3.66 5.25
N LEU A 77 8.86 -3.96 4.36
CA LEU A 77 8.80 -3.38 3.02
C LEU A 77 7.89 -2.16 3.07
N TRP A 78 8.35 -1.03 2.56
CA TRP A 78 7.52 0.17 2.49
C TRP A 78 7.69 0.98 1.20
N GLY A 79 6.69 1.78 0.83
CA GLY A 79 6.73 2.63 -0.36
C GLY A 79 5.37 2.86 -0.99
N LEU A 80 5.34 3.59 -2.10
CA LEU A 80 4.10 4.01 -2.78
C LEU A 80 3.12 2.84 -3.06
N GLY A 81 1.82 3.09 -2.94
CA GLY A 81 0.79 2.13 -3.38
C GLY A 81 1.00 1.71 -4.85
N GLY A 82 0.88 0.41 -5.15
CA GLY A 82 1.13 -0.13 -6.50
C GLY A 82 2.58 -0.51 -6.83
N SER A 83 3.54 -0.30 -5.93
CA SER A 83 4.97 -0.63 -6.16
C SER A 83 5.36 -2.12 -6.08
N GLY A 84 4.39 -3.03 -5.90
CA GLY A 84 4.65 -4.48 -5.90
C GLY A 84 5.08 -5.10 -4.56
N LYS A 85 5.01 -4.37 -3.44
CA LYS A 85 5.41 -4.87 -2.10
C LYS A 85 4.78 -6.22 -1.72
N THR A 86 3.46 -6.35 -1.90
CA THR A 86 2.71 -7.58 -1.63
C THR A 86 3.23 -8.76 -2.47
N GLN A 87 3.56 -8.52 -3.74
CA GLN A 87 4.07 -9.55 -4.65
C GLN A 87 5.50 -9.98 -4.27
N ILE A 88 6.36 -9.03 -3.87
CA ILE A 88 7.71 -9.34 -3.36
C ILE A 88 7.62 -10.18 -2.07
N ALA A 89 6.73 -9.79 -1.15
CA ALA A 89 6.52 -10.54 0.07
C ALA A 89 5.96 -11.94 -0.20
N LEU A 90 5.08 -12.09 -1.19
CA LEU A 90 4.52 -13.37 -1.59
C LEU A 90 5.59 -14.31 -2.16
N ASP A 91 6.45 -13.85 -3.07
CA ASP A 91 7.58 -14.65 -3.56
C ASP A 91 8.53 -15.07 -2.42
N PHE A 92 8.86 -14.13 -1.53
CA PHE A 92 9.63 -14.42 -0.32
C PHE A 92 8.96 -15.50 0.54
N ALA A 93 7.64 -15.42 0.72
CA ALA A 93 6.86 -16.36 1.51
C ALA A 93 6.89 -17.77 0.91
N TYR A 94 6.69 -17.91 -0.40
CA TYR A 94 6.82 -19.18 -1.12
C TYR A 94 8.23 -19.76 -0.98
N ASN A 95 9.27 -18.93 -1.06
CA ASN A 95 10.65 -19.35 -0.87
C ASN A 95 10.94 -19.82 0.58
N ARG A 96 10.22 -19.30 1.59
CA ARG A 96 10.30 -19.78 2.98
C ARG A 96 9.54 -21.06 3.23
N TYR A 97 8.38 -21.21 2.60
CA TYR A 97 7.62 -22.44 2.68
C TYR A 97 8.30 -23.60 1.94
N SER A 98 9.12 -23.30 0.92
CA SER A 98 9.89 -24.28 0.17
C SER A 98 10.62 -25.28 1.08
N LYS A 99 10.59 -26.56 0.70
CA LYS A 99 11.10 -27.70 1.49
C LYS A 99 10.42 -27.94 2.84
N ARG A 100 9.29 -27.27 3.12
CA ARG A 100 8.49 -27.48 4.33
C ARG A 100 9.28 -27.30 5.64
N GLN A 101 10.12 -26.27 5.70
CA GLN A 101 10.94 -25.99 6.89
C GLN A 101 10.41 -24.85 7.76
N CYS A 102 9.40 -24.11 7.29
CA CYS A 102 8.87 -22.92 7.97
C CYS A 102 7.35 -22.89 7.82
N SER A 103 6.62 -22.67 8.92
CA SER A 103 5.19 -22.35 8.84
C SER A 103 5.01 -20.90 8.41
N VAL A 104 4.12 -20.62 7.45
CA VAL A 104 3.91 -19.27 6.93
C VAL A 104 2.46 -18.86 7.09
N PHE A 105 2.26 -17.71 7.72
CA PHE A 105 0.97 -17.10 7.98
C PHE A 105 0.92 -15.69 7.40
N TRP A 106 -0.25 -15.30 6.91
CA TRP A 106 -0.51 -13.99 6.32
C TRP A 106 -1.71 -13.34 7.00
N VAL A 107 -1.59 -12.08 7.38
CA VAL A 107 -2.67 -11.31 8.02
C VAL A 107 -2.72 -9.88 7.48
N HIS A 108 -3.93 -9.33 7.35
CA HIS A 108 -4.18 -7.99 6.87
C HIS A 108 -4.46 -7.02 8.01
N ALA A 109 -3.64 -5.97 8.09
CA ALA A 109 -3.71 -4.92 9.10
C ALA A 109 -4.44 -3.65 8.63
N ASP A 110 -5.32 -3.76 7.63
CA ASP A 110 -6.19 -2.65 7.20
C ASP A 110 -7.06 -2.13 8.35
N SER A 111 -7.49 -3.01 9.26
CA SER A 111 -8.22 -2.68 10.47
C SER A 111 -8.06 -3.78 11.54
N GLY A 112 -8.48 -3.52 12.77
CA GLY A 112 -8.57 -4.57 13.80
C GLY A 112 -9.53 -5.72 13.43
N ALA A 113 -10.58 -5.44 12.65
CA ALA A 113 -11.55 -6.44 12.24
C ALA A 113 -10.97 -7.41 11.19
N THR A 114 -10.29 -6.89 10.17
CA THR A 114 -9.64 -7.73 9.14
C THR A 114 -8.54 -8.59 9.77
N PHE A 115 -7.79 -8.01 10.72
CA PHE A 115 -6.76 -8.75 11.45
C PHE A 115 -7.35 -9.90 12.26
N ALA A 116 -8.45 -9.66 12.98
CA ALA A 116 -9.13 -10.69 13.77
C ALA A 116 -9.74 -11.80 12.89
N GLN A 117 -10.29 -11.43 11.73
CA GLN A 117 -10.79 -12.38 10.75
C GLN A 117 -9.68 -13.32 10.23
N ASP A 118 -8.51 -12.78 9.88
CA ASP A 118 -7.38 -13.59 9.42
C ASP A 118 -6.81 -14.47 10.53
N TYR A 119 -6.76 -13.97 11.77
CA TYR A 119 -6.42 -14.80 12.94
C TYR A 119 -7.44 -15.93 13.16
N GLY A 120 -8.73 -15.71 12.92
CA GLY A 120 -9.75 -16.77 12.94
C GLY A 120 -9.51 -17.86 11.88
N SER A 121 -9.05 -17.46 10.69
CA SER A 121 -8.66 -18.40 9.63
C SER A 121 -7.42 -19.20 10.02
N ILE A 122 -6.41 -18.55 10.61
CA ILE A 122 -5.22 -19.21 11.16
C ILE A 122 -5.61 -20.18 12.28
N ALA A 123 -6.51 -19.77 13.19
CA ALA A 123 -6.97 -20.61 14.30
C ALA A 123 -7.58 -21.92 13.81
N SER A 124 -8.39 -21.84 12.75
CA SER A 124 -9.05 -22.99 12.14
C SER A 124 -8.03 -23.99 11.57
N VAL A 125 -6.97 -23.50 10.91
CA VAL A 125 -5.90 -24.34 10.35
C VAL A 125 -5.00 -24.93 11.43
N LEU A 126 -4.74 -24.17 12.50
CA LEU A 126 -3.90 -24.62 13.63
C LEU A 126 -4.64 -25.54 14.61
N GLY A 127 -5.95 -25.75 14.42
CA GLY A 127 -6.80 -26.53 15.33
C GLY A 127 -6.94 -25.90 16.72
N THR A 128 -6.80 -24.58 16.83
CA THR A 128 -7.00 -23.87 18.09
C THR A 128 -8.47 -23.50 18.28
N ASN A 129 -8.87 -23.31 19.54
CA ASN A 129 -10.25 -22.94 19.84
C ASN A 129 -10.63 -21.61 19.16
N THR A 130 -11.65 -21.64 18.31
CA THR A 130 -12.24 -20.47 17.66
C THR A 130 -13.43 -19.90 18.44
N GLN A 131 -13.87 -20.60 19.49
CA GLN A 131 -14.93 -20.16 20.38
C GLN A 131 -14.36 -19.27 21.50
N GLY A 132 -15.13 -18.25 21.88
CA GLY A 132 -14.76 -17.31 22.95
C GLY A 132 -14.76 -15.87 22.46
N SER A 133 -14.18 -14.99 23.27
CA SER A 133 -13.99 -13.58 22.92
C SER A 133 -12.90 -13.39 21.86
N GLU A 134 -12.97 -12.26 21.13
CA GLU A 134 -11.91 -11.88 20.17
C GLU A 134 -10.52 -11.87 20.82
N HIS A 135 -10.42 -11.40 22.06
CA HIS A 135 -9.17 -11.43 22.83
C HIS A 135 -8.62 -12.85 23.01
N GLU A 136 -9.46 -13.80 23.42
CA GLU A 136 -9.05 -15.20 23.63
C GLU A 136 -8.63 -15.87 22.32
N LEU A 137 -9.34 -15.61 21.23
CA LEU A 137 -8.96 -16.07 19.88
C LEU A 137 -7.57 -15.54 19.51
N LEU A 138 -7.40 -14.22 19.56
CA LEU A 138 -6.16 -13.55 19.16
C LEU A 138 -4.96 -14.02 20.00
N GLN A 139 -5.17 -14.17 21.30
CA GLN A 139 -4.15 -14.63 22.24
C GLN A 139 -3.80 -16.11 22.01
N SER A 140 -4.78 -16.98 21.78
CA SER A 140 -4.56 -18.41 21.53
C SER A 140 -3.77 -18.63 20.24
N VAL A 141 -4.12 -17.92 19.17
CA VAL A 141 -3.40 -17.97 17.89
C VAL A 141 -1.97 -17.49 18.06
N ARG A 142 -1.77 -16.35 18.74
CA ARG A 142 -0.43 -15.82 19.03
C ARG A 142 0.45 -16.88 19.70
N HIS A 143 0.00 -17.45 20.82
CA HIS A 143 0.77 -18.46 21.55
C HIS A 143 1.01 -19.72 20.70
N LYS A 144 0.03 -20.12 19.89
CA LYS A 144 0.19 -21.27 19.01
C LYS A 144 1.25 -21.03 17.93
N ILE A 145 1.27 -19.86 17.30
CA ILE A 145 2.33 -19.48 16.35
C ILE A 145 3.69 -19.49 17.05
N GLU A 146 3.80 -18.87 18.24
CA GLU A 146 5.04 -18.83 19.03
C GLU A 146 5.54 -20.23 19.42
N SER A 147 4.65 -21.22 19.56
CA SER A 147 5.01 -22.61 19.86
C SER A 147 5.58 -23.40 18.67
N LEU A 148 5.49 -22.85 17.45
CA LEU A 148 5.99 -23.54 16.25
C LEU A 148 7.52 -23.43 16.18
N PRO A 149 8.23 -24.49 15.74
CA PRO A 149 9.70 -24.50 15.70
C PRO A 149 10.32 -23.37 14.87
N ARG A 150 9.67 -23.03 13.74
CA ARG A 150 10.06 -21.96 12.83
C ARG A 150 8.82 -21.44 12.11
N TRP A 151 8.64 -20.12 12.11
CA TRP A 151 7.48 -19.49 11.53
C TRP A 151 7.80 -18.13 10.92
N LEU A 152 7.03 -17.76 9.90
CA LEU A 152 6.99 -16.45 9.26
C LEU A 152 5.56 -15.92 9.38
N LEU A 153 5.41 -14.73 9.94
CA LEU A 153 4.18 -13.95 9.88
C LEU A 153 4.37 -12.77 8.93
N ILE A 154 3.56 -12.69 7.89
CA ILE A 154 3.47 -11.53 7.00
C ILE A 154 2.28 -10.68 7.43
N ILE A 155 2.53 -9.40 7.68
CA ILE A 155 1.52 -8.42 8.08
C ILE A 155 1.39 -7.42 6.94
N ASP A 156 0.36 -7.56 6.13
CA ASP A 156 0.10 -6.70 4.98
C ASP A 156 -0.76 -5.48 5.33
N ASN A 157 -0.62 -4.39 4.58
CA ASN A 157 -1.30 -3.10 4.79
C ASN A 157 -1.17 -2.54 6.22
N ALA A 158 0.00 -2.65 6.85
CA ALA A 158 0.31 -2.03 8.14
C ALA A 158 0.54 -0.51 8.02
N ASP A 159 -0.43 0.21 7.44
CA ASP A 159 -0.35 1.64 7.12
C ASP A 159 -0.71 2.53 8.32
N GLU A 160 -1.72 2.10 9.08
CA GLU A 160 -2.23 2.79 10.26
C GLU A 160 -1.48 2.33 11.52
N LEU A 161 -0.42 3.05 11.86
CA LEU A 161 0.44 2.70 13.01
C LEU A 161 -0.28 2.84 14.37
N SER A 162 -1.39 3.59 14.40
CA SER A 162 -2.26 3.75 15.58
C SER A 162 -2.81 2.40 16.08
N LEU A 163 -3.08 1.45 15.18
CA LEU A 163 -3.51 0.07 15.49
C LEU A 163 -2.47 -0.69 16.32
N PHE A 164 -1.20 -0.30 16.18
CA PHE A 164 -0.07 -0.88 16.89
C PHE A 164 0.42 -0.02 18.06
N SER A 165 -0.41 0.92 18.53
CA SER A 165 -0.13 1.84 19.65
C SER A 165 1.01 2.84 19.39
N VAL A 166 1.40 3.07 18.14
CA VAL A 166 2.39 4.09 17.77
C VAL A 166 1.67 5.42 17.56
N GLY A 167 2.15 6.49 18.21
CA GLY A 167 1.63 7.85 18.02
C GLY A 167 0.24 8.12 18.60
N SER A 168 -0.44 7.14 19.17
CA SER A 168 -1.75 7.32 19.81
C SER A 168 -1.62 7.75 21.27
N THR A 169 -2.11 8.94 21.60
CA THR A 169 -2.36 9.39 22.99
C THR A 169 -3.68 8.83 23.53
N VAL A 170 -4.55 8.35 22.65
CA VAL A 170 -5.83 7.74 23.00
C VAL A 170 -5.59 6.27 23.36
N ARG A 171 -6.17 5.81 24.47
CA ARG A 171 -6.31 4.39 24.80
C ARG A 171 -7.23 3.72 23.78
N ASN A 172 -6.73 3.47 22.58
CA ASN A 172 -7.45 2.70 21.58
C ASN A 172 -7.67 1.29 22.14
N THR A 173 -8.90 0.80 22.03
CA THR A 173 -9.37 -0.44 22.67
C THR A 173 -8.99 -1.71 21.89
N ARG A 174 -8.43 -1.58 20.69
CA ARG A 174 -8.04 -2.71 19.81
C ARG A 174 -6.53 -2.69 19.52
N ARG A 175 -5.73 -2.87 20.57
CA ARG A 175 -4.26 -2.88 20.45
C ARG A 175 -3.78 -4.19 19.85
N ILE A 176 -3.65 -4.22 18.52
CA ILE A 176 -3.21 -5.40 17.78
C ILE A 176 -1.78 -5.80 18.18
N MET A 177 -0.95 -4.84 18.57
CA MET A 177 0.46 -5.08 18.94
C MET A 177 0.65 -6.14 20.03
N HIS A 178 -0.33 -6.32 20.93
CA HIS A 178 -0.25 -7.35 21.98
C HIS A 178 -0.48 -8.78 21.45
N TYR A 179 -1.03 -8.92 20.25
CA TYR A 179 -1.31 -10.21 19.62
C TYR A 179 -0.30 -10.58 18.52
N ILE A 180 0.67 -9.70 18.27
CA ILE A 180 1.79 -10.01 17.37
C ILE A 180 2.72 -11.02 18.06
N PRO A 181 2.96 -12.19 17.45
CA PRO A 181 3.80 -13.22 18.04
C PRO A 181 5.25 -12.75 18.18
N LYS A 182 5.87 -13.15 19.29
CA LYS A 182 7.26 -12.90 19.62
C LYS A 182 7.85 -14.21 20.13
N GLY A 183 8.97 -14.63 19.57
CA GLY A 183 9.62 -15.85 20.01
C GLY A 183 10.89 -16.14 19.23
N PRO A 184 11.78 -16.98 19.79
CA PRO A 184 12.97 -17.44 19.07
C PRO A 184 12.55 -18.12 17.76
N ASN A 185 13.43 -18.09 16.75
CA ASN A 185 13.19 -18.64 15.40
C ASN A 185 12.00 -18.03 14.63
N GLY A 186 11.38 -16.97 15.15
CA GLY A 186 10.24 -16.29 14.53
C GLY A 186 10.66 -15.17 13.58
N THR A 187 10.04 -15.09 12.41
CA THR A 187 10.25 -14.02 11.45
C THR A 187 8.97 -13.22 11.25
N ILE A 188 9.06 -11.89 11.25
CA ILE A 188 7.97 -11.00 10.83
C ILE A 188 8.40 -10.16 9.65
N LEU A 189 7.57 -10.16 8.60
CA LEU A 189 7.68 -9.23 7.49
C LEU A 189 6.47 -8.30 7.48
N TRP A 190 6.72 -7.02 7.71
CA TRP A 190 5.70 -5.97 7.64
C TRP A 190 5.64 -5.40 6.24
N ILE A 191 4.44 -5.09 5.75
CA ILE A 191 4.24 -4.40 4.48
C ILE A 191 3.41 -3.15 4.75
N SER A 192 3.90 -2.00 4.31
CA SER A 192 3.24 -0.71 4.56
C SER A 192 3.45 0.27 3.41
N ARG A 193 2.57 1.25 3.30
CA ARG A 193 2.73 2.44 2.44
C ARG A 193 3.34 3.60 3.21
N ASN A 194 3.43 3.49 4.54
CA ASN A 194 3.84 4.54 5.45
C ASN A 194 5.26 4.28 5.97
N GLU A 195 6.24 5.07 5.53
CA GLU A 195 7.64 5.02 5.97
C GLU A 195 7.78 5.06 7.49
N ALA A 196 6.87 5.72 8.21
CA ALA A 196 6.93 5.81 9.68
C ALA A 196 6.88 4.43 10.37
N ILE A 197 6.56 3.34 9.66
CA ILE A 197 6.74 1.98 10.19
C ILE A 197 8.19 1.73 10.63
N VAL A 198 9.15 2.32 9.92
CA VAL A 198 10.58 2.32 10.22
C VAL A 198 10.87 3.32 11.33
N GLY A 199 11.58 2.86 12.36
CA GLY A 199 11.78 3.60 13.62
C GLY A 199 10.62 3.47 14.61
N SER A 200 9.47 2.91 14.20
CA SER A 200 8.32 2.67 15.08
C SER A 200 8.11 1.19 15.39
N LEU A 201 7.81 0.37 14.38
CA LEU A 201 7.57 -1.08 14.53
C LEU A 201 8.80 -1.92 14.19
N VAL A 202 9.68 -1.40 13.33
CA VAL A 202 10.96 -2.01 13.00
C VAL A 202 12.09 -1.00 13.17
N GLY A 203 13.31 -1.47 13.44
CA GLY A 203 14.48 -0.59 13.56
C GLY A 203 14.76 0.19 12.27
N VAL A 204 15.37 1.37 12.37
CA VAL A 204 15.60 2.29 11.24
C VAL A 204 16.36 1.68 10.05
N ARG A 205 17.22 0.70 10.31
CA ARG A 205 18.00 -0.02 9.28
C ARG A 205 17.37 -1.33 8.82
N ARG A 206 16.13 -1.61 9.25
CA ARG A 206 15.40 -2.86 8.98
C ARG A 206 14.18 -2.63 8.10
N GLY A 207 14.05 -1.43 7.53
CA GLY A 207 13.11 -1.12 6.47
C GLY A 207 13.79 -1.19 5.11
N ILE A 208 13.05 -1.65 4.10
CA ILE A 208 13.44 -1.63 2.70
C ILE A 208 12.40 -0.81 1.96
N THR A 209 12.83 0.32 1.40
CA THR A 209 12.00 1.09 0.48
C THR A 209 11.88 0.32 -0.82
N VAL A 210 10.66 0.11 -1.30
CA VAL A 210 10.37 -0.55 -2.58
C VAL A 210 10.14 0.55 -3.63
N PRO A 211 11.14 0.82 -4.50
CA PRO A 211 11.03 1.85 -5.52
C PRO A 211 10.14 1.39 -6.68
N ARG A 212 9.96 2.28 -7.66
CA ARG A 212 9.47 1.93 -9.00
C ARG A 212 10.36 0.84 -9.63
N MET A 213 9.86 0.14 -10.64
CA MET A 213 10.67 -0.83 -11.37
C MET A 213 11.78 -0.12 -12.15
N THR A 214 12.88 -0.84 -12.39
CA THR A 214 13.87 -0.41 -13.39
C THR A 214 13.25 -0.49 -14.79
N SER A 215 13.93 0.10 -15.78
CA SER A 215 13.52 -0.02 -17.18
C SER A 215 13.40 -1.49 -17.62
N ASP A 216 14.41 -2.31 -17.30
CA ASP A 216 14.45 -3.73 -17.67
C ASP A 216 13.38 -4.55 -16.94
N GLU A 217 13.21 -4.32 -15.63
CA GLU A 217 12.14 -4.94 -14.84
C GLU A 217 10.77 -4.63 -15.45
N SER A 218 10.55 -3.37 -15.84
CA SER A 218 9.28 -2.88 -16.38
C SER A 218 8.99 -3.41 -17.78
N LYS A 219 10.01 -3.46 -18.65
CA LYS A 219 9.90 -4.05 -19.98
C LYS A 219 9.54 -5.53 -19.89
N THR A 220 10.23 -6.27 -19.02
CA THR A 220 9.95 -7.69 -18.77
C THR A 220 8.50 -7.89 -18.30
N LEU A 221 8.02 -7.06 -17.36
CA LEU A 221 6.64 -7.15 -16.87
C LEU A 221 5.62 -6.84 -17.98
N LEU A 222 5.90 -5.85 -18.82
CA LEU A 222 5.03 -5.50 -19.95
C LEU A 222 4.93 -6.66 -20.95
N GLU A 223 6.05 -7.27 -21.31
CA GLU A 223 6.10 -8.43 -22.20
C GLU A 223 5.32 -9.64 -21.64
N LEU A 224 5.44 -9.92 -20.33
CA LEU A 224 4.69 -11.00 -19.67
C LEU A 224 3.17 -10.76 -19.64
N THR A 225 2.76 -9.49 -19.67
CA THR A 225 1.34 -9.10 -19.53
C THR A 225 0.65 -8.85 -20.87
N MET A 226 1.41 -8.76 -21.96
CA MET A 226 0.89 -8.62 -23.32
C MET A 226 0.64 -9.97 -24.01
N PRO A 227 -0.14 -10.01 -25.11
CA PRO A 227 -0.37 -11.22 -25.89
C PRO A 227 0.79 -11.56 -26.84
N GLN A 228 1.61 -10.56 -27.20
CA GLN A 228 2.71 -10.67 -28.16
C GLN A 228 3.96 -9.99 -27.59
N SER A 229 5.14 -10.47 -28.00
CA SER A 229 6.40 -9.79 -27.70
C SER A 229 6.41 -8.40 -28.34
N ILE A 230 7.07 -7.43 -27.69
CA ILE A 230 7.30 -6.10 -28.25
C ILE A 230 8.09 -6.26 -29.56
N SER A 231 7.55 -5.78 -30.67
CA SER A 231 8.26 -5.75 -31.95
C SER A 231 9.36 -4.67 -31.91
N ASP A 232 10.38 -4.79 -32.76
CA ASP A 232 11.43 -3.75 -32.84
C ASP A 232 10.85 -2.38 -33.22
N ASP A 233 9.77 -2.35 -34.01
CA ASP A 233 9.08 -1.13 -34.43
C ASP A 233 8.28 -0.49 -33.28
N ASP A 234 7.81 -1.28 -32.30
CA ASP A 234 7.05 -0.80 -31.13
C ASP A 234 7.94 -0.45 -29.92
N LEU A 235 9.26 -0.64 -30.02
CA LEU A 235 10.16 -0.50 -28.88
C LEU A 235 10.16 0.93 -28.30
N ASP A 236 10.17 1.94 -29.18
CA ASP A 236 10.14 3.35 -28.76
C ASP A 236 8.81 3.69 -28.06
N ASP A 237 7.68 3.21 -28.60
CA ASP A 237 6.36 3.40 -27.99
C ASP A 237 6.25 2.68 -26.64
N ALA A 238 6.87 1.51 -26.50
CA ALA A 238 6.93 0.79 -25.23
C ALA A 238 7.73 1.55 -24.18
N VAL A 239 8.88 2.14 -24.55
CA VAL A 239 9.66 2.99 -23.64
C VAL A 239 8.83 4.20 -23.20
N LEU A 240 8.19 4.91 -24.14
CA LEU A 240 7.33 6.04 -23.85
C LEU A 240 6.17 5.67 -22.92
N LEU A 241 5.54 4.52 -23.16
CA LEU A 241 4.48 4.01 -22.29
C LEU A 241 4.98 3.73 -20.87
N LEU A 242 6.13 3.09 -20.72
CA LEU A 242 6.69 2.79 -19.40
C LEU A 242 7.05 4.07 -18.63
N GLU A 243 7.55 5.10 -19.32
CA GLU A 243 7.77 6.43 -18.75
C GLU A 243 6.46 7.10 -18.32
N GLU A 244 5.42 7.03 -19.15
CA GLU A 244 4.08 7.56 -18.86
C GLU A 244 3.42 6.89 -17.64
N LEU A 245 3.61 5.56 -17.52
CA LEU A 245 3.20 4.77 -16.36
C LEU A 245 4.16 4.91 -15.17
N GLN A 246 5.24 5.68 -15.34
CA GLN A 246 6.25 5.97 -14.32
C GLN A 246 6.84 4.69 -13.71
N PHE A 247 7.00 3.66 -14.53
CA PHE A 247 7.57 2.35 -14.14
C PHE A 247 6.87 1.73 -12.91
N LEU A 248 5.58 2.00 -12.72
CA LEU A 248 4.81 1.47 -11.59
C LEU A 248 4.27 0.07 -11.95
N PRO A 249 4.65 -1.00 -11.24
CA PRO A 249 4.27 -2.39 -11.60
C PRO A 249 2.77 -2.58 -11.79
N LEU A 250 1.96 -2.03 -10.87
CA LEU A 250 0.51 -2.12 -10.99
C LEU A 250 -0.02 -1.47 -12.26
N ALA A 251 0.58 -0.34 -12.66
CA ALA A 251 0.15 0.38 -13.86
C ALA A 251 0.54 -0.35 -15.14
N ILE A 252 1.74 -0.91 -15.17
CA ILE A 252 2.26 -1.72 -16.28
C ILE A 252 1.39 -2.96 -16.47
N SER A 253 1.13 -3.70 -15.38
CA SER A 253 0.32 -4.91 -15.43
C SER A 253 -1.08 -4.64 -15.99
N GLN A 254 -1.71 -3.56 -15.54
CA GLN A 254 -3.04 -3.16 -16.03
C GLN A 254 -3.02 -2.74 -17.50
N ALA A 255 -1.99 -2.01 -17.93
CA ALA A 255 -1.85 -1.63 -19.33
C ALA A 255 -1.67 -2.87 -20.23
N GLY A 256 -0.80 -3.80 -19.84
CA GLY A 256 -0.60 -5.07 -20.56
C GLY A 256 -1.88 -5.90 -20.64
N ALA A 257 -2.59 -6.06 -19.52
CA ALA A 257 -3.85 -6.78 -19.48
C ALA A 257 -4.95 -6.11 -20.32
N TYR A 258 -5.03 -4.78 -20.31
CA TYR A 258 -5.92 -4.02 -21.18
C TYR A 258 -5.61 -4.34 -22.65
N MET A 259 -4.36 -4.17 -23.06
CA MET A 259 -3.89 -4.42 -24.42
C MET A 259 -4.19 -5.86 -24.87
N ARG A 260 -3.95 -6.85 -24.01
CA ARG A 260 -4.27 -8.26 -24.25
C ARG A 260 -5.75 -8.49 -24.54
N ARG A 261 -6.63 -7.86 -23.76
CA ARG A 261 -8.09 -8.07 -23.86
C ARG A 261 -8.71 -7.33 -25.04
N THR A 262 -8.23 -6.13 -25.34
CA THR A 262 -8.77 -5.28 -26.39
C THR A 262 -8.03 -5.42 -27.73
N ASP A 263 -7.06 -6.33 -27.80
CA ASP A 263 -6.19 -6.55 -28.96
C ASP A 263 -5.56 -5.22 -29.45
N THR A 264 -5.14 -4.40 -28.48
CA THR A 264 -4.61 -3.06 -28.73
C THR A 264 -3.09 -3.10 -28.70
N THR A 265 -2.48 -2.57 -29.75
CA THR A 265 -1.02 -2.42 -29.83
C THR A 265 -0.50 -1.40 -28.83
N VAL A 266 0.80 -1.43 -28.54
CA VAL A 266 1.45 -0.43 -27.67
C VAL A 266 1.25 0.99 -28.20
N SER A 267 1.42 1.16 -29.52
CA SER A 267 1.21 2.45 -30.21
C SER A 267 -0.21 3.00 -30.05
N GLN A 268 -1.22 2.15 -30.27
CA GLN A 268 -2.63 2.55 -30.07
C GLN A 268 -2.95 2.86 -28.61
N TYR A 269 -2.38 2.10 -27.68
CA TYR A 269 -2.57 2.35 -26.25
C TYR A 269 -1.98 3.71 -25.86
N ILE A 270 -0.75 4.01 -26.26
CA ILE A 270 -0.10 5.28 -25.90
C ILE A 270 -0.83 6.48 -26.53
N ASP A 271 -1.35 6.34 -27.75
CA ASP A 271 -2.19 7.36 -28.39
C ASP A 271 -3.46 7.64 -27.59
N GLY A 272 -4.16 6.60 -27.14
CA GLY A 272 -5.30 6.73 -26.22
C GLY A 272 -4.89 7.29 -24.86
N PHE A 273 -3.66 7.05 -24.41
CA PHE A 273 -3.18 7.50 -23.11
C PHE A 273 -2.83 9.01 -23.07
N LYS A 274 -2.55 9.64 -24.21
CA LYS A 274 -2.20 11.07 -24.29
C LYS A 274 -3.33 11.99 -23.83
N GLU A 275 -4.59 11.61 -24.07
CA GLU A 275 -5.74 12.45 -23.72
C GLU A 275 -6.38 12.05 -22.38
N GLU A 276 -6.69 13.03 -21.51
CA GLU A 276 -7.34 12.79 -20.21
C GLU A 276 -8.69 12.06 -20.34
N ALA A 277 -9.43 12.31 -21.42
CA ALA A 277 -10.77 11.76 -21.65
C ALA A 277 -10.77 10.25 -21.87
N THR A 278 -9.73 9.72 -22.50
CA THR A 278 -9.53 8.29 -22.84
C THR A 278 -8.65 7.60 -21.81
N ARG A 279 -7.59 8.27 -21.33
CA ARG A 279 -6.65 7.75 -20.32
C ARG A 279 -7.33 7.35 -19.01
N TRP A 280 -8.26 8.16 -18.49
CA TRP A 280 -8.91 7.82 -17.22
C TRP A 280 -9.80 6.58 -17.30
N PRO A 281 -10.66 6.39 -18.32
CA PRO A 281 -11.30 5.11 -18.57
C PRO A 281 -10.32 3.93 -18.61
N MET A 282 -9.20 4.05 -19.34
CA MET A 282 -8.18 3.00 -19.44
C MET A 282 -7.55 2.66 -18.07
N LEU A 283 -7.26 3.68 -17.24
CA LEU A 283 -6.75 3.49 -15.86
C LEU A 283 -7.82 3.05 -14.84
N LYS A 284 -9.10 3.19 -15.18
CA LYS A 284 -10.22 2.86 -14.29
C LYS A 284 -10.60 1.40 -14.38
N GLU A 285 -10.56 0.82 -15.58
CA GLU A 285 -11.12 -0.52 -15.82
C GLU A 285 -10.50 -1.55 -14.86
N PRO A 286 -11.28 -2.08 -13.91
CA PRO A 286 -10.75 -2.98 -12.91
C PRO A 286 -10.45 -4.32 -13.58
N GLU A 287 -9.21 -4.75 -13.51
CA GLU A 287 -8.86 -6.11 -13.89
C GLU A 287 -9.33 -7.09 -12.79
N PHE A 288 -9.76 -8.28 -13.19
CA PHE A 288 -9.73 -9.45 -12.32
C PHE A 288 -8.29 -9.94 -12.26
N ASP A 289 -7.53 -9.47 -11.26
CA ASP A 289 -6.19 -10.01 -10.98
C ASP A 289 -6.35 -11.28 -10.12
N ARG A 290 -6.09 -12.45 -10.70
CA ARG A 290 -6.15 -13.76 -10.01
C ARG A 290 -5.22 -13.83 -8.79
N TYR A 291 -4.25 -12.92 -8.70
CA TYR A 291 -3.26 -12.82 -7.63
C TYR A 291 -3.57 -11.71 -6.62
N ARG A 292 -4.79 -11.15 -6.62
CA ARG A 292 -5.26 -10.15 -5.64
C ARG A 292 -6.57 -10.54 -4.97
N LEU A 293 -6.78 -9.96 -3.78
CA LEU A 293 -8.00 -10.07 -3.00
C LEU A 293 -9.22 -9.62 -3.81
N HIS A 294 -10.26 -10.45 -3.85
CA HIS A 294 -11.53 -10.19 -4.53
C HIS A 294 -12.37 -9.03 -3.94
N ASN A 295 -11.90 -8.36 -2.89
CA ASN A 295 -12.69 -7.40 -2.10
C ASN A 295 -12.25 -5.93 -2.25
N GLY A 296 -11.29 -5.63 -3.13
CA GLY A 296 -10.78 -4.27 -3.37
C GLY A 296 -11.03 -3.78 -4.80
N SER A 297 -11.08 -2.46 -4.98
CA SER A 297 -11.08 -1.87 -6.33
C SER A 297 -9.70 -2.06 -6.96
N ASN A 298 -9.66 -2.74 -8.09
CA ASN A 298 -8.43 -3.02 -8.84
C ASN A 298 -8.05 -1.88 -9.78
N SER A 299 -8.55 -0.66 -9.57
CA SER A 299 -8.15 0.49 -10.39
C SER A 299 -6.92 1.20 -9.82
N ILE A 300 -5.97 1.56 -10.68
CA ILE A 300 -4.90 2.52 -10.35
C ILE A 300 -5.49 3.80 -9.74
N LEU A 301 -6.60 4.31 -10.29
CA LEU A 301 -7.23 5.56 -9.85
C LEU A 301 -7.81 5.50 -8.43
N GLU A 302 -7.97 4.29 -7.87
CA GLU A 302 -8.51 4.07 -6.54
C GLU A 302 -7.48 3.49 -5.56
N THR A 303 -6.31 3.05 -6.06
CA THR A 303 -5.25 2.40 -5.28
C THR A 303 -4.78 3.23 -4.07
N TRP A 304 -4.72 4.55 -4.22
CA TRP A 304 -4.25 5.46 -3.17
C TRP A 304 -5.36 6.01 -2.27
N ASN A 305 -6.63 5.67 -2.53
CA ASN A 305 -7.76 6.17 -1.74
C ASN A 305 -7.64 5.90 -0.23
N PRO A 306 -7.25 4.70 0.23
CA PRO A 306 -7.07 4.44 1.65
C PRO A 306 -6.03 5.36 2.29
N SER A 307 -4.86 5.52 1.65
CA SER A 307 -3.77 6.37 2.14
C SER A 307 -4.15 7.86 2.13
N ILE A 308 -4.86 8.33 1.09
CA ILE A 308 -5.36 9.72 1.01
C ILE A 308 -6.42 9.98 2.08
N HIS A 309 -7.33 9.02 2.30
CA HIS A 309 -8.37 9.11 3.32
C HIS A 309 -7.76 9.19 4.72
N HIS A 310 -6.81 8.32 5.02
CA HIS A 310 -6.09 8.32 6.28
C HIS A 310 -5.27 9.60 6.47
N LEU A 311 -4.57 10.08 5.43
CA LEU A 311 -3.89 11.38 5.46
C LEU A 311 -4.84 12.54 5.79
N ASN A 312 -6.06 12.52 5.23
CA ASN A 312 -7.08 13.54 5.54
C ASN A 312 -7.54 13.50 7.00
N GLN A 313 -7.54 12.33 7.65
CA GLN A 313 -7.92 12.21 9.05
C GLN A 313 -6.81 12.70 9.97
N GLU A 314 -5.55 12.37 9.67
CA GLU A 314 -4.40 12.71 10.51
C GLU A 314 -3.85 14.12 10.30
N ASN A 315 -3.77 14.58 9.05
CA ASN A 315 -3.13 15.85 8.70
C ASN A 315 -3.86 16.55 7.54
N LYS A 316 -4.76 17.48 7.90
CA LYS A 316 -5.57 18.26 6.95
C LYS A 316 -4.73 19.13 6.02
N MET A 317 -3.63 19.71 6.50
CA MET A 317 -2.76 20.56 5.68
C MET A 317 -2.02 19.73 4.63
N ALA A 318 -1.48 18.57 4.99
CA ALA A 318 -0.90 17.63 4.03
C ALA A 318 -1.91 17.21 2.96
N TYR A 319 -3.14 16.87 3.36
CA TYR A 319 -4.21 16.57 2.42
C TYR A 319 -4.47 17.74 1.43
N LYS A 320 -4.57 18.98 1.92
CA LYS A 320 -4.74 20.17 1.08
C LYS A 320 -3.57 20.38 0.12
N ILE A 321 -2.33 20.29 0.62
CA ILE A 321 -1.11 20.40 -0.19
C ILE A 321 -1.15 19.36 -1.31
N LEU A 322 -1.42 18.10 -0.99
CA LEU A 322 -1.51 17.02 -2.00
C LEU A 322 -2.54 17.32 -3.09
N HIS A 323 -3.71 17.84 -2.71
CA HIS A 323 -4.77 18.19 -3.65
C HIS A 323 -4.41 19.40 -4.52
N PHE A 324 -3.67 20.36 -3.97
CA PHE A 324 -3.13 21.48 -4.73
C PHE A 324 -2.09 20.99 -5.75
N LEU A 325 -1.15 20.15 -5.32
CA LEU A 325 -0.07 19.61 -6.16
C LEU A 325 -0.59 18.73 -7.30
N ALA A 326 -1.80 18.20 -7.21
CA ALA A 326 -2.44 17.48 -8.32
C ALA A 326 -2.61 18.33 -9.60
N TYR A 327 -2.61 19.66 -9.48
CA TYR A 327 -2.84 20.60 -10.59
C TYR A 327 -1.60 21.40 -11.04
N VAL A 328 -0.46 21.27 -10.35
CA VAL A 328 0.82 21.88 -10.77
C VAL A 328 1.65 20.89 -11.59
N ASP A 329 2.84 21.25 -12.05
CA ASP A 329 3.74 20.29 -12.71
C ASP A 329 4.12 19.14 -11.74
N ASN A 330 4.33 17.91 -12.26
CA ASN A 330 4.66 16.77 -11.39
C ASN A 330 6.13 16.73 -10.97
N GLN A 331 7.01 17.44 -11.67
CA GLN A 331 8.43 17.54 -11.41
C GLN A 331 8.78 18.95 -10.93
N THR A 332 9.96 19.11 -10.31
CA THR A 332 10.52 20.43 -9.95
C THR A 332 9.62 21.30 -9.06
N ILE A 333 8.83 20.68 -8.17
CA ILE A 333 8.00 21.42 -7.20
C ILE A 333 8.95 22.13 -6.22
N THR A 334 8.95 23.45 -6.21
CA THR A 334 9.81 24.26 -5.33
C THR A 334 9.20 24.46 -3.96
N GLU A 335 10.01 24.89 -2.99
CA GLU A 335 9.53 25.25 -1.65
C GLU A 335 8.45 26.34 -1.70
N GLN A 336 8.59 27.32 -2.62
CA GLN A 336 7.60 28.39 -2.81
C GLN A 336 6.22 27.85 -3.22
N VAL A 337 6.18 26.80 -4.05
CA VAL A 337 4.92 26.14 -4.43
C VAL A 337 4.29 25.44 -3.22
N LEU A 338 5.11 24.80 -2.38
CA LEU A 338 4.65 24.18 -1.14
C LEU A 338 4.15 25.22 -0.12
N ASP A 339 4.80 26.38 -0.03
CA ASP A 339 4.37 27.51 0.80
C ASP A 339 3.00 28.02 0.39
N ALA A 340 2.82 28.25 -0.92
CA ALA A 340 1.54 28.67 -1.47
C ALA A 340 0.44 27.61 -1.23
N ALA A 341 0.78 26.33 -1.39
CA ALA A 341 -0.14 25.21 -1.15
C ALA A 341 -0.52 25.09 0.33
N ALA A 342 0.43 25.27 1.25
CA ALA A 342 0.22 25.18 2.70
C ALA A 342 -0.59 26.37 3.25
N ALA A 343 -0.37 27.57 2.71
CA ALA A 343 -1.10 28.78 3.08
C ALA A 343 -2.57 28.75 2.61
N TYR A 344 -2.91 27.86 1.68
CA TYR A 344 -4.25 27.79 1.09
C TYR A 344 -5.32 27.41 2.13
N GLY A 345 -6.22 28.36 2.40
CA GLY A 345 -7.37 28.16 3.30
C GLY A 345 -7.00 28.05 4.78
N GLU A 346 -5.85 28.58 5.19
CA GLU A 346 -5.47 28.74 6.60
C GLU A 346 -5.83 30.15 7.10
N THR A 347 -6.46 30.23 8.27
CA THR A 347 -6.70 31.52 8.96
C THR A 347 -5.43 31.93 9.70
N LYS A 348 -4.85 33.09 9.37
CA LYS A 348 -3.57 33.63 9.86
C LYS A 348 -3.10 33.07 11.22
N PRO A 349 -2.32 31.97 11.23
CA PRO A 349 -1.61 31.52 12.42
C PRO A 349 -0.39 32.43 12.65
N THR A 350 0.21 32.38 13.84
CA THR A 350 1.58 32.90 14.02
C THR A 350 2.55 32.15 13.10
N GLU A 351 3.49 32.88 12.51
CA GLU A 351 4.46 32.36 11.51
C GLU A 351 5.17 31.08 11.97
N VAL A 352 5.60 31.04 13.24
CA VAL A 352 6.27 29.86 13.83
C VAL A 352 5.38 28.61 13.85
N ILE A 353 4.08 28.76 14.17
CA ILE A 353 3.13 27.64 14.22
C ILE A 353 2.86 27.13 12.81
N PHE A 354 2.72 28.06 11.86
CA PHE A 354 2.51 27.72 10.45
C PHE A 354 3.68 26.91 9.90
N GLU A 355 4.91 27.36 10.08
CA GLU A 355 6.12 26.68 9.59
C GLU A 355 6.29 25.28 10.20
N SER A 356 5.97 25.12 11.49
CA SER A 356 6.00 23.80 12.14
C SER A 356 4.96 22.83 11.52
N LYS A 357 3.72 23.29 11.33
CA LYS A 357 2.65 22.50 10.70
C LYS A 357 2.97 22.16 9.25
N LYS A 358 3.56 23.11 8.49
CA LYS A 358 3.99 22.90 7.11
C LYS A 358 5.03 21.78 7.03
N ARG A 359 6.09 21.88 7.84
CA ARG A 359 7.15 20.86 7.91
C ARG A 359 6.61 19.48 8.28
N GLU A 360 5.70 19.40 9.24
CA GLU A 360 5.03 18.15 9.60
C GLU A 360 4.20 17.58 8.43
N SER A 361 3.49 18.45 7.71
CA SER A 361 2.66 18.09 6.57
C SER A 361 3.47 17.55 5.40
N ILE A 362 4.56 18.25 5.03
CA ILE A 362 5.52 17.80 4.02
C ILE A 362 6.11 16.45 4.42
N ARG A 363 6.51 16.28 5.69
CA ARG A 363 6.99 15.00 6.21
C ARG A 363 5.94 13.89 6.06
N ARG A 364 4.67 14.14 6.39
CA ARG A 364 3.63 13.10 6.21
C ARG A 364 3.42 12.73 4.73
N LEU A 365 3.51 13.69 3.80
CA LEU A 365 3.44 13.40 2.37
C LEU A 365 4.62 12.52 1.91
N LYS A 366 5.84 12.81 2.39
CA LYS A 366 7.02 11.99 2.16
C LYS A 366 6.87 10.58 2.73
N ASN A 367 6.37 10.47 3.96
CA ASN A 367 6.19 9.17 4.59
C ASN A 367 5.24 8.25 3.79
N PHE A 368 4.20 8.79 3.14
CA PHE A 368 3.33 8.01 2.25
C PHE A 368 3.86 7.85 0.83
N SER A 369 5.08 8.32 0.56
CA SER A 369 5.71 8.37 -0.76
C SER A 369 4.91 9.17 -1.80
N PHE A 370 4.04 10.09 -1.36
CA PHE A 370 3.32 11.00 -2.25
C PHE A 370 4.19 12.18 -2.72
N LEU A 371 5.23 12.49 -1.96
CA LEU A 371 6.20 13.53 -2.27
C LEU A 371 7.61 12.94 -2.17
N ILE A 372 8.38 13.01 -3.24
CA ILE A 372 9.78 12.60 -3.29
C ILE A 372 10.62 13.87 -3.25
N GLU A 373 11.62 13.93 -2.38
CA GLU A 373 12.52 15.08 -2.25
C GLU A 373 13.82 14.82 -2.99
N HIS A 374 14.22 15.78 -3.81
CA HIS A 374 15.47 15.81 -4.55
C HIS A 374 16.32 16.97 -4.04
N SER A 375 17.58 16.69 -3.68
CA SER A 375 18.54 17.72 -3.27
C SER A 375 19.23 18.31 -4.51
N LEU A 376 19.25 19.65 -4.61
CA LEU A 376 19.83 20.37 -5.74
C LEU A 376 21.24 20.92 -5.45
N GLY A 377 21.96 20.37 -4.46
CA GLY A 377 23.13 21.06 -3.90
C GLY A 377 22.71 22.33 -3.14
N ASP A 378 23.65 23.21 -2.78
CA ASP A 378 23.45 24.55 -2.14
C ASP A 378 22.19 24.73 -1.27
N ASN A 379 21.87 23.73 -0.44
CA ASN A 379 20.64 23.64 0.36
C ASN A 379 19.30 23.76 -0.41
N GLY A 380 19.31 23.79 -1.74
CA GLY A 380 18.14 23.79 -2.59
C GLY A 380 17.43 22.43 -2.55
N ARG A 381 16.10 22.47 -2.48
CA ARG A 381 15.24 21.29 -2.50
C ARG A 381 14.21 21.44 -3.59
N THR A 382 13.99 20.36 -4.33
CA THR A 382 12.81 20.21 -5.18
C THR A 382 12.08 18.96 -4.82
N TYR A 383 10.81 18.93 -5.20
CA TYR A 383 9.93 17.84 -4.92
C TYR A 383 9.27 17.31 -6.19
N GLU A 384 8.89 16.05 -6.14
CA GLU A 384 8.19 15.36 -7.21
C GLU A 384 6.97 14.63 -6.63
N ILE A 385 5.88 14.64 -7.39
CA ILE A 385 4.68 13.83 -7.14
C ILE A 385 4.49 12.86 -8.30
N HIS A 386 4.13 11.62 -8.00
CA HIS A 386 3.92 10.61 -9.02
C HIS A 386 2.76 10.99 -9.97
N LYS A 387 2.97 10.90 -11.29
CA LYS A 387 1.99 11.32 -12.32
C LYS A 387 0.61 10.68 -12.12
N LEU A 388 0.58 9.34 -11.98
CA LEU A 388 -0.67 8.59 -11.78
C LEU A 388 -1.37 8.90 -10.44
N VAL A 389 -0.65 9.34 -9.41
CA VAL A 389 -1.28 9.81 -8.16
C VAL A 389 -2.05 11.10 -8.42
N LYS A 390 -1.51 12.02 -9.23
CA LYS A 390 -2.24 13.23 -9.66
C LYS A 390 -3.49 12.88 -10.43
N ASP A 391 -3.41 11.90 -11.33
CA ASP A 391 -4.58 11.42 -12.09
C ASP A 391 -5.66 10.87 -11.18
N ALA A 392 -5.29 10.00 -10.24
CA ALA A 392 -6.20 9.48 -9.23
C ALA A 392 -6.90 10.62 -8.46
N ILE A 393 -6.14 11.60 -7.95
CA ILE A 393 -6.70 12.74 -7.21
C ILE A 393 -7.66 13.56 -8.10
N ARG A 394 -7.26 13.90 -9.33
CA ARG A 394 -8.07 14.70 -10.26
C ARG A 394 -9.35 13.97 -10.66
N HIS A 395 -9.25 12.68 -10.96
CA HIS A 395 -10.38 11.81 -11.26
C HIS A 395 -11.37 11.78 -10.09
N ASN A 396 -10.88 11.54 -8.86
CA ASN A 396 -11.71 11.45 -7.67
C ASN A 396 -12.38 12.78 -7.32
N LEU A 397 -11.70 13.91 -7.54
CA LEU A 397 -12.29 15.25 -7.38
C LEU A 397 -13.39 15.53 -8.41
N ARG A 398 -13.23 15.06 -9.65
CA ARG A 398 -14.25 15.22 -10.70
C ARG A 398 -15.46 14.32 -10.44
N ASN A 399 -15.27 13.11 -9.92
CA ASN A 399 -16.35 12.13 -9.75
C ASN A 399 -17.10 12.22 -8.41
N LYS A 400 -16.47 12.63 -7.30
CA LYS A 400 -17.21 13.04 -6.08
C LYS A 400 -18.23 14.15 -6.37
N SER A 401 -17.98 14.88 -7.43
CA SER A 401 -18.79 15.95 -7.95
C SER A 401 -20.02 15.46 -8.75
N ILE A 402 -20.04 14.20 -9.19
CA ILE A 402 -21.12 13.55 -9.95
C ILE A 402 -22.03 12.71 -9.03
N LEU A 403 -21.48 12.15 -7.94
CA LEU A 403 -22.24 11.31 -7.00
C LEU A 403 -23.01 12.09 -5.92
N ASP A 404 -22.52 13.27 -5.52
CA ASP A 404 -23.21 14.08 -4.51
C ASP A 404 -24.04 15.21 -5.16
N GLY A 405 -25.26 14.89 -5.58
CA GLY A 405 -26.30 15.86 -5.97
C GLY A 405 -26.73 16.84 -4.86
N CYS A 406 -26.04 16.90 -3.71
CA CYS A 406 -26.29 17.84 -2.63
C CYS A 406 -25.04 18.62 -2.21
N ALA A 407 -25.26 19.93 -2.05
CA ALA A 407 -24.31 21.00 -1.84
C ALA A 407 -23.42 20.86 -0.59
N ASN A 408 -22.18 21.36 -0.69
CA ASN A 408 -21.47 22.06 0.40
C ASN A 408 -20.29 22.87 -0.17
N ASN A 409 -20.05 24.05 0.38
CA ASN A 409 -19.24 25.14 -0.20
C ASN A 409 -17.79 24.77 -0.58
N THR A 410 -17.18 23.78 0.07
CA THR A 410 -15.83 23.27 -0.29
C THR A 410 -15.76 22.60 -1.67
N LYS A 411 -16.90 22.14 -2.20
CA LYS A 411 -16.99 21.47 -3.52
C LYS A 411 -16.94 22.45 -4.70
N LYS A 412 -17.29 23.72 -4.48
CA LYS A 412 -17.18 24.79 -5.49
C LYS A 412 -15.73 25.22 -5.66
N ASP A 413 -14.99 25.27 -4.55
CA ASP A 413 -13.61 25.76 -4.50
C ASP A 413 -12.65 24.87 -5.30
N SER A 414 -12.79 23.54 -5.22
CA SER A 414 -11.92 22.60 -5.94
C SER A 414 -12.18 22.55 -7.45
N ARG A 415 -13.46 22.68 -7.89
CA ARG A 415 -13.80 22.79 -9.33
C ARG A 415 -13.37 24.14 -9.90
N CYS A 416 -13.60 25.24 -9.18
CA CYS A 416 -13.15 26.56 -9.60
C CYS A 416 -11.62 26.62 -9.67
N LEU A 417 -10.90 26.02 -8.71
CA LEU A 417 -9.44 25.97 -8.74
C LEU A 417 -8.94 25.19 -9.97
N GLY A 418 -9.47 23.99 -10.22
CA GLY A 418 -9.08 23.18 -11.39
C GLY A 418 -9.43 23.84 -12.73
N VAL A 419 -10.58 24.50 -12.84
CA VAL A 419 -11.02 25.21 -14.06
C VAL A 419 -10.25 26.52 -14.26
N CYS A 420 -9.98 27.28 -13.20
CA CYS A 420 -9.24 28.53 -13.30
C CYS A 420 -7.74 28.29 -13.56
N ILE A 421 -7.15 27.24 -12.98
CA ILE A 421 -5.79 26.79 -13.32
C ILE A 421 -5.76 26.35 -14.79
N LYS A 422 -6.66 25.46 -15.24
CA LYS A 422 -6.72 25.01 -16.65
C LYS A 422 -6.93 26.17 -17.66
N ARG A 423 -7.79 27.16 -17.35
CA ARG A 423 -8.03 28.33 -18.22
C ARG A 423 -6.80 29.23 -18.34
N ARG A 424 -6.06 29.46 -17.25
CA ARG A 424 -4.87 30.32 -17.28
C ARG A 424 -3.70 29.69 -18.01
N PHE A 425 -3.51 28.37 -17.87
CA PHE A 425 -2.51 27.62 -18.66
C PHE A 425 -2.82 27.65 -20.17
N ARG A 426 -4.08 27.50 -20.58
CA ARG A 426 -4.49 27.51 -22.00
C ARG A 426 -4.30 28.88 -22.67
N ASN A 427 -4.44 29.97 -21.92
CA ASN A 427 -4.24 31.33 -22.44
C ASN A 427 -2.75 31.75 -22.52
N ASN A 428 -1.85 31.09 -21.79
CA ASN A 428 -0.41 31.38 -21.81
C ASN A 428 0.39 30.47 -22.76
N GLY A 429 -0.23 29.43 -23.33
CA GLY A 429 0.39 28.50 -24.29
C GLY A 429 0.66 29.08 -25.70
N SER A 430 0.46 30.39 -25.91
CA SER A 430 0.70 31.07 -27.19
C SER A 430 1.97 31.92 -27.24
N SER A 431 2.80 31.98 -26.18
CA SER A 431 4.02 32.79 -26.22
C SER A 431 5.28 31.99 -25.86
N LYS A 432 6.09 31.71 -26.89
CA LYS A 432 7.46 31.22 -26.77
C LYS A 432 8.35 32.30 -26.14
N ALA A 433 8.57 32.27 -24.83
CA ALA A 433 9.78 32.81 -24.19
C ALA A 433 9.80 32.42 -22.70
N VAL A 434 10.72 31.53 -22.33
CA VAL A 434 11.07 31.23 -20.94
C VAL A 434 12.11 32.24 -20.46
N THR A 435 11.95 32.81 -19.27
CA THR A 435 13.07 33.15 -18.35
C THR A 435 12.51 33.30 -16.93
N ARG A 436 13.40 33.14 -15.93
CA ARG A 436 13.22 33.11 -14.44
C ARG A 436 12.17 34.04 -13.78
N GLN A 437 11.52 34.93 -14.50
CA GLN A 437 10.32 35.65 -14.06
C GLN A 437 9.04 34.81 -14.15
N GLY A 438 9.06 33.66 -14.84
CA GLY A 438 7.90 32.78 -14.98
C GLY A 438 7.39 32.20 -13.66
N GLU A 439 8.26 31.84 -12.72
CA GLU A 439 7.88 31.15 -11.47
C GLU A 439 7.16 32.09 -10.49
N ASP A 440 7.67 33.31 -10.28
CA ASP A 440 6.98 34.37 -9.55
C ASP A 440 5.67 34.76 -10.24
N TYR A 441 5.64 34.72 -11.59
CA TYR A 441 4.44 35.00 -12.37
C TYR A 441 3.43 33.84 -12.32
N PHE A 442 3.85 32.59 -12.19
CA PHE A 442 2.99 31.40 -12.04
C PHE A 442 2.41 31.32 -10.62
N ALA A 443 3.21 31.60 -9.59
CA ALA A 443 2.75 31.72 -8.22
C ALA A 443 1.79 32.92 -8.06
N SER A 444 2.14 34.08 -8.65
CA SER A 444 1.30 35.28 -8.70
C SER A 444 0.05 35.09 -9.57
N ALA A 445 0.11 34.34 -10.66
CA ALA A 445 -1.03 34.04 -11.51
C ALA A 445 -1.94 32.95 -10.91
N ALA A 446 -1.41 31.97 -10.18
CA ALA A 446 -2.23 31.08 -9.37
C ALA A 446 -2.92 31.88 -8.25
N ALA A 447 -2.16 32.71 -7.52
CA ALA A 447 -2.66 33.58 -6.45
C ALA A 447 -3.69 34.62 -6.94
N ALA A 448 -3.48 35.23 -8.11
CA ALA A 448 -4.38 36.23 -8.69
C ALA A 448 -5.65 35.60 -9.27
N VAL A 449 -5.59 34.36 -9.76
CA VAL A 449 -6.80 33.65 -10.23
C VAL A 449 -7.66 33.31 -9.02
N VAL A 450 -7.01 32.96 -7.90
CA VAL A 450 -7.64 32.74 -6.59
C VAL A 450 -8.22 34.05 -6.02
N ALA A 451 -7.52 35.18 -6.13
CA ALA A 451 -8.01 36.49 -5.68
C ALA A 451 -9.23 37.00 -6.50
N SER A 452 -9.26 36.72 -7.81
CA SER A 452 -10.36 37.13 -8.69
C SER A 452 -11.60 36.24 -8.57
N ALA A 453 -11.44 34.97 -8.19
CA ALA A 453 -12.55 34.03 -7.99
C ALA A 453 -13.29 34.25 -6.66
N TYR A 454 -12.69 35.00 -5.72
CA TYR A 454 -13.23 35.30 -4.39
C TYR A 454 -12.96 36.76 -3.98
N PRO A 455 -13.70 37.75 -4.50
CA PRO A 455 -13.61 39.11 -3.98
C PRO A 455 -14.08 39.11 -2.52
N HIS A 456 -13.25 39.65 -1.63
CA HIS A 456 -13.62 39.93 -0.24
C HIS A 456 -14.95 40.70 -0.22
N LYS A 457 -16.05 40.06 0.22
CA LYS A 457 -17.22 40.79 0.70
C LYS A 457 -16.92 41.32 2.10
N THR A 458 -16.16 42.39 2.17
CA THR A 458 -16.20 43.35 3.27
C THR A 458 -16.74 44.66 2.71
N ARG A 459 -18.07 44.80 2.72
CA ARG A 459 -18.68 46.13 2.79
C ARG A 459 -18.45 46.63 4.21
N LEU A 460 -17.37 47.34 4.45
CA LEU A 460 -17.34 48.33 5.52
C LEU A 460 -18.20 49.51 5.05
N LYS A 461 -19.31 49.77 5.76
CA LYS A 461 -20.01 51.04 5.64
C LYS A 461 -19.14 52.12 6.31
N PRO A 462 -18.90 53.27 5.68
CA PRO A 462 -18.29 54.40 6.37
C PRO A 462 -19.30 55.01 7.34
N ALA A 463 -18.80 55.48 8.49
CA ALA A 463 -19.49 56.45 9.33
C ALA A 463 -19.39 57.85 8.69
#